data_AF-A0A358FZP8-F1
#
_entry.id   AF-A0A358FZP8-F1
#
_cell.length_a   1.000
_cell.length_b   1.000
_cell.length_c   1.000
_cell.angle_alpha   90.00
_cell.angle_beta   90.00
_cell.angle_gamma   90.00
#
_symmetry.space_group_name_H-M   'P 1'
#
loop_
_entity.id
_entity.type
_entity.pdbx_description
1 polymer ?
#
loop_
_entity_poly.entity_id
_entity_poly.type
_entity_poly.pdbx_seq_one_letter_code
_entity_poly.pdbx_strand_id
1 'polypeptide(L)'
;MNSQRDPHDVLGVRRGASRVEIRAAYRRLARKVHPDVDDGRHSDEMAALNEAYRTLTSEPQRVQGTTQARPHANNTAPMPPPTVISRPVSFPWRGVVITSAVGAAAIVVLSLFAGPEVDSPPDGVIQSGSCVVINEALFAVEVPCDQAESEVVKQLVPLDAVCADGAPGFLDQLGMGRVCLE
;
A
#
# COMPACT_ATOMS: atom_id res chain seq x y z
N MET A 1 4.53 -17.38 -31.57
CA MET A 1 5.96 -17.46 -31.91
C MET A 1 6.79 -17.23 -30.65
N ASN A 2 7.77 -18.11 -30.38
CA ASN A 2 8.72 -18.20 -29.25
C ASN A 2 8.78 -17.05 -28.21
N SER A 3 8.30 -17.33 -26.99
CA SER A 3 8.55 -16.60 -25.74
C SER A 3 9.98 -16.77 -25.19
N GLN A 4 11.01 -16.67 -26.03
CA GLN A 4 12.39 -16.79 -25.54
C GLN A 4 13.26 -15.66 -26.09
N ARG A 5 12.91 -14.42 -25.73
CA ARG A 5 13.97 -13.40 -25.68
C ARG A 5 14.89 -13.79 -24.53
N ASP A 6 16.19 -13.83 -24.80
CA ASP A 6 17.17 -14.13 -23.76
C ASP A 6 17.03 -13.10 -22.62
N PRO A 7 16.83 -13.52 -21.36
CA PRO A 7 16.77 -12.62 -20.22
C PRO A 7 17.98 -11.67 -20.12
N HIS A 8 19.15 -12.11 -20.58
CA HIS A 8 20.34 -11.27 -20.64
C HIS A 8 20.21 -10.14 -21.67
N ASP A 9 19.63 -10.42 -22.83
CA ASP A 9 19.41 -9.44 -23.89
C ASP A 9 18.33 -8.42 -23.49
N VAL A 10 17.26 -8.88 -22.81
CA VAL A 10 16.19 -8.00 -22.29
C VAL A 10 16.74 -6.98 -21.28
N LEU A 11 17.67 -7.40 -20.43
CA LEU A 11 18.33 -6.51 -19.46
C LEU A 11 19.54 -5.76 -20.03
N GLY A 12 19.98 -6.10 -21.24
CA GLY A 12 21.17 -5.54 -21.88
C GLY A 12 22.45 -5.85 -21.12
N VAL A 13 22.56 -7.04 -20.53
CA VAL A 13 23.70 -7.51 -19.73
C VAL A 13 24.37 -8.72 -20.38
N ARG A 14 25.66 -8.95 -20.11
CA ARG A 14 26.36 -10.13 -20.64
C ARG A 14 25.90 -11.41 -19.95
N ARG A 15 25.97 -12.54 -20.66
CA ARG A 15 25.82 -13.88 -20.09
C ARG A 15 26.95 -14.12 -19.10
N GLY A 16 26.65 -14.15 -17.80
CA GLY A 16 27.62 -14.16 -16.70
C GLY A 16 27.73 -12.88 -15.89
N ALA A 17 26.89 -11.87 -16.17
CA ALA A 17 26.79 -10.66 -15.36
C ALA A 17 26.53 -11.01 -13.89
N SER A 18 27.17 -10.26 -12.99
CA SER A 18 26.97 -10.42 -11.56
C SER A 18 25.55 -10.00 -11.14
N ARG A 19 25.06 -10.52 -10.01
CA ARG A 19 23.76 -10.08 -9.44
C ARG A 19 23.68 -8.56 -9.23
N VAL A 20 24.82 -7.92 -8.94
CA VAL A 20 24.92 -6.46 -8.78
C VAL A 20 24.66 -5.76 -10.11
N GLU A 21 25.26 -6.23 -11.20
CA GLU A 21 25.08 -5.68 -12.55
C GLU A 21 23.64 -5.90 -13.06
N ILE A 22 23.09 -7.11 -12.87
CA ILE A 22 21.70 -7.46 -13.22
C ILE A 22 20.73 -6.52 -12.51
N ARG A 23 20.89 -6.32 -11.19
CA ARG A 23 20.06 -5.40 -10.40
C ARG A 23 20.21 -3.95 -10.84
N ALA A 24 21.42 -3.52 -11.17
CA ALA A 24 21.67 -2.15 -11.64
C ALA A 24 21.03 -1.89 -13.00
N ALA A 25 21.12 -2.83 -13.93
CA ALA A 25 20.51 -2.75 -15.25
C ALA A 25 18.97 -2.70 -15.16
N TYR A 26 18.37 -3.59 -14.35
CA TYR A 26 16.92 -3.62 -14.11
C TYR A 26 16.40 -2.26 -13.62
N ARG A 27 16.99 -1.67 -12.57
CA ARG A 27 16.54 -0.37 -12.04
C ARG A 27 16.65 0.76 -13.05
N ARG A 28 17.67 0.72 -13.92
CA ARG A 28 17.86 1.74 -14.96
C ARG A 28 16.78 1.67 -16.03
N LEU A 29 16.41 0.47 -16.45
CA LEU A 29 15.39 0.24 -17.47
C LEU A 29 13.98 0.46 -16.90
N ALA A 30 13.70 -0.04 -15.70
CA ALA A 30 12.39 0.08 -15.05
C ALA A 30 11.95 1.54 -14.89
N ARG A 31 12.87 2.47 -14.59
CA ARG A 31 12.55 3.91 -14.52
C ARG A 31 12.15 4.53 -15.86
N LYS A 32 12.57 3.94 -16.99
CA LYS A 32 12.25 4.44 -18.33
C LYS A 32 10.91 3.94 -18.83
N VAL A 33 10.54 2.72 -18.45
CA VAL A 33 9.33 2.02 -18.92
C VAL A 33 8.23 1.95 -17.87
N HIS A 34 8.39 2.64 -16.74
CA HIS A 34 7.41 2.61 -15.65
C HIS A 34 6.07 3.18 -16.14
N PRO A 35 4.91 2.56 -15.81
CA PRO A 35 3.60 3.04 -16.25
C PRO A 35 3.32 4.48 -15.83
N ASP A 36 3.81 4.90 -14.65
CA ASP A 36 3.68 6.28 -14.16
C ASP A 36 4.41 7.34 -15.01
N VAL A 37 5.28 6.94 -15.95
CA VAL A 37 6.04 7.87 -16.80
C VAL A 37 5.37 8.09 -18.16
N ASP A 38 4.59 7.12 -18.65
CA ASP A 38 4.02 7.15 -20.01
C ASP A 38 2.65 6.45 -20.12
N ASP A 39 1.81 6.62 -19.09
CA ASP A 39 0.41 6.13 -19.00
C ASP A 39 0.20 4.69 -19.49
N GLY A 40 1.16 3.80 -19.19
CA GLY A 40 1.07 2.37 -19.50
C GLY A 40 1.37 1.96 -20.96
N ARG A 41 1.83 2.88 -21.82
CA ARG A 41 2.20 2.57 -23.23
C ARG A 41 3.33 1.54 -23.37
N HIS A 42 4.18 1.40 -22.35
CA HIS A 42 5.30 0.46 -22.29
C HIS A 42 5.04 -0.71 -21.31
N SER A 43 3.77 -1.01 -21.00
CA SER A 43 3.39 -2.08 -20.07
C SER A 43 3.95 -3.46 -20.46
N ASP A 44 3.93 -3.79 -21.75
CA ASP A 44 4.50 -5.04 -22.28
C ASP A 44 6.04 -5.12 -22.09
N GLU A 45 6.74 -3.99 -22.20
CA GLU A 45 8.19 -3.93 -21.98
C GLU A 45 8.54 -4.07 -20.49
N MET A 46 7.74 -3.47 -19.62
CA MET A 46 7.89 -3.62 -18.17
C MET A 46 7.63 -5.08 -17.74
N ALA A 47 6.64 -5.75 -18.33
CA ALA A 47 6.37 -7.17 -18.08
C ALA A 47 7.57 -8.05 -18.49
N ALA A 48 8.13 -7.82 -19.68
CA ALA A 48 9.31 -8.55 -20.16
C ALA A 48 10.55 -8.31 -19.27
N LEU A 49 10.76 -7.07 -18.80
CA LEU A 49 11.86 -6.71 -17.91
C LEU A 49 11.76 -7.43 -16.55
N ASN A 50 10.55 -7.51 -16.00
CA ASN A 50 10.26 -8.19 -14.73
C ASN A 50 10.47 -9.70 -14.84
N GLU A 51 10.06 -10.31 -15.95
CA GLU A 51 10.31 -11.73 -16.23
C GLU A 51 11.80 -12.02 -16.34
N ALA A 52 12.55 -11.23 -17.12
CA ALA A 52 13.99 -11.40 -17.27
C ALA A 52 14.75 -11.30 -15.93
N TYR A 53 14.41 -10.31 -15.10
CA TYR A 53 15.03 -10.13 -13.78
C TYR A 53 14.74 -11.29 -12.82
N ARG A 54 13.50 -11.82 -12.82
CA ARG A 54 13.13 -12.98 -12.00
C ARG A 54 13.94 -14.21 -12.40
N THR A 55 14.04 -14.49 -13.70
CA THR A 55 14.78 -15.64 -14.22
C THR A 55 16.26 -15.56 -13.82
N LEU A 56 16.94 -14.45 -14.09
CA LEU A 56 18.37 -14.29 -13.79
C LEU A 56 18.70 -14.23 -12.29
N THR A 57 17.74 -13.85 -11.45
CA THR A 57 17.95 -13.80 -9.99
C THR A 57 17.64 -15.15 -9.32
N SER A 58 16.82 -15.98 -9.96
CA SER A 58 16.47 -17.32 -9.49
C SER A 58 17.58 -18.35 -9.70
N GLU A 59 18.47 -18.13 -10.68
CA GLU A 59 19.61 -19.02 -10.88
C GLU A 59 20.64 -18.88 -9.75
N PRO A 60 21.07 -20.00 -9.12
CA PRO A 60 22.16 -20.00 -8.16
C PRO A 60 23.44 -19.56 -8.88
N GLN A 61 24.00 -18.44 -8.44
CA GLN A 61 25.15 -17.83 -9.12
C GLN A 61 26.33 -18.81 -9.10
N ARG A 62 26.74 -19.28 -10.28
CA ARG A 62 28.07 -19.87 -10.46
C ARG A 62 29.06 -18.75 -10.19
N VAL A 63 29.72 -18.80 -9.04
CA VAL A 63 30.75 -17.85 -8.65
C VAL A 63 31.92 -17.99 -9.63
N GLN A 64 31.84 -17.32 -10.77
CA GLN A 64 33.00 -17.06 -11.62
C GLN A 64 33.67 -15.82 -11.05
N GLY A 65 34.50 -16.06 -10.03
CA GLY A 65 35.39 -15.06 -9.49
C GLY A 65 36.32 -14.56 -10.59
N THR A 66 36.21 -13.29 -10.93
CA THR A 66 37.24 -12.58 -11.70
C THR A 66 38.38 -12.24 -10.75
N THR A 67 39.34 -13.14 -10.60
CA THR A 67 40.68 -12.79 -10.11
C THR A 67 41.71 -13.56 -10.92
N GLN A 68 42.36 -12.84 -11.82
CA GLN A 68 43.51 -13.30 -12.57
C GLN A 68 44.68 -13.50 -11.58
N ALA A 69 45.04 -14.76 -11.29
CA ALA A 69 46.14 -15.09 -10.37
C ALA A 69 47.24 -15.87 -11.09
N ARG A 70 48.47 -15.33 -11.03
CA ARG A 70 49.72 -15.92 -11.53
C ARG A 70 50.09 -17.15 -10.69
N PRO A 71 50.77 -18.17 -11.23
CA PRO A 71 51.07 -19.38 -10.47
C PRO A 71 52.31 -19.15 -9.58
N HIS A 72 52.11 -19.13 -8.27
CA HIS A 72 53.16 -19.45 -7.31
C HIS A 72 52.76 -20.72 -6.57
N ALA A 73 53.60 -21.75 -6.70
CA ALA A 73 53.52 -22.98 -5.92
C ALA A 73 53.80 -22.70 -4.45
N ASN A 74 53.04 -23.32 -3.54
CA ASN A 74 53.57 -23.98 -2.33
C ASN A 74 52.49 -24.68 -1.48
N ASN A 75 52.90 -25.84 -0.96
CA ASN A 75 52.31 -26.69 0.08
C ASN A 75 51.23 -26.04 0.96
N THR A 76 50.01 -26.60 0.95
CA THR A 76 48.88 -26.12 1.76
C THR A 76 48.46 -27.18 2.78
N ALA A 77 48.80 -26.97 4.05
CA ALA A 77 48.09 -27.60 5.17
C ALA A 77 46.65 -27.06 5.22
N PRO A 78 45.64 -27.85 5.65
CA PRO A 78 44.25 -27.40 5.67
C PRO A 78 44.10 -26.19 6.62
N MET A 79 43.67 -25.07 6.05
CA MET A 79 43.32 -23.84 6.75
C MET A 79 42.10 -24.09 7.66
N PRO A 80 42.13 -23.71 8.95
CA PRO A 80 40.95 -23.84 9.80
C PRO A 80 39.83 -22.91 9.31
N PRO A 81 38.56 -23.29 9.50
CA PRO A 81 37.43 -22.49 9.03
C PRO A 81 37.41 -21.11 9.71
N PRO A 82 37.00 -20.05 9.00
CA PRO A 82 36.92 -18.71 9.56
C PRO A 82 35.90 -18.67 10.70
N THR A 83 36.34 -18.25 11.89
CA THR A 83 35.45 -17.94 13.02
C THR A 83 34.66 -16.67 12.70
N VAL A 84 33.38 -16.84 12.37
CA VAL A 84 32.44 -15.73 12.16
C VAL A 84 32.14 -15.10 13.52
N ILE A 85 32.76 -13.96 13.83
CA ILE A 85 32.41 -13.16 15.01
C ILE A 85 31.09 -12.41 14.71
N SER A 86 29.97 -13.07 14.96
CA SER A 86 28.65 -12.44 14.95
C SER A 86 28.48 -11.59 16.21
N ARG A 87 28.75 -10.28 16.11
CA ARG A 87 28.33 -9.32 17.13
C ARG A 87 26.81 -9.13 17.00
N PRO A 88 26.03 -9.23 18.09
CA PRO A 88 24.61 -8.93 18.02
C PRO A 88 24.44 -7.45 17.67
N VAL A 89 23.70 -7.17 16.61
CA VAL A 89 23.32 -5.80 16.25
C VAL A 89 22.44 -5.26 17.37
N SER A 90 22.93 -4.27 18.12
CA SER A 90 22.14 -3.62 19.16
C SER A 90 21.12 -2.70 18.50
N PHE A 91 19.85 -3.06 18.59
CA PHE A 91 18.75 -2.22 18.14
C PHE A 91 18.72 -0.92 18.98
N PRO A 92 18.60 0.28 18.36
CA PRO A 92 18.74 1.55 19.06
C PRO A 92 17.45 1.92 19.81
N TRP A 93 17.12 1.16 20.85
CA TRP A 93 15.90 1.30 21.67
C TRP A 93 15.65 2.73 22.15
N ARG A 94 16.71 3.49 22.45
CA ARG A 94 16.59 4.91 22.84
C ARG A 94 15.99 5.77 21.72
N GLY A 95 16.43 5.57 20.48
CA GLY A 95 15.89 6.30 19.33
C GLY A 95 14.42 5.98 19.10
N VAL A 96 14.05 4.71 19.22
CA VAL A 96 12.67 4.24 19.03
C VAL A 96 11.71 4.82 20.06
N VAL A 97 12.09 4.81 21.34
CA VAL A 97 11.25 5.38 22.41
C VAL A 97 11.05 6.88 22.21
N ILE A 98 12.11 7.61 21.82
CA ILE A 98 12.02 9.05 21.56
C ILE A 98 11.10 9.33 20.37
N THR A 99 11.26 8.63 19.24
CA THR A 99 10.42 8.85 18.06
C THR A 99 8.95 8.54 18.32
N SER A 100 8.67 7.48 19.08
CA SER A 100 7.29 7.11 19.45
C SER A 100 6.66 8.14 20.37
N ALA A 101 7.40 8.66 21.36
CA ALA A 101 6.91 9.70 22.27
C ALA A 101 6.61 11.02 21.53
N VAL A 102 7.50 11.43 20.61
CA VAL A 102 7.30 12.62 19.78
C VAL A 102 6.08 12.46 18.86
N GLY A 103 5.93 11.29 18.23
CA GLY A 103 4.77 11.00 17.39
C GLY A 103 3.46 11.06 18.17
N ALA A 104 3.41 10.42 19.34
CA ALA A 104 2.23 10.47 20.21
C ALA A 104 1.91 11.91 20.66
N ALA A 105 2.90 12.68 21.08
CA ALA A 105 2.72 14.08 21.46
C ALA A 105 2.21 14.93 20.29
N ALA A 106 2.72 14.70 19.07
CA ALA A 106 2.26 15.42 17.88
C ALA A 106 0.79 15.13 17.56
N ILE A 107 0.35 13.88 17.69
CA ILE A 107 -1.07 13.51 17.49
C ILE A 107 -1.95 14.19 18.54
N VAL A 108 -1.56 14.15 19.82
CA VAL A 108 -2.30 14.82 20.90
C VAL A 108 -2.40 16.33 20.65
N VAL A 109 -1.30 16.97 20.28
CA VAL A 109 -1.29 18.40 19.95
C VAL A 109 -2.20 18.69 18.75
N LEU A 110 -2.11 17.90 17.68
CA LEU A 110 -2.94 18.09 16.50
C LEU A 110 -4.44 17.90 16.80
N SER A 111 -4.77 16.97 17.70
CA SER A 111 -6.14 16.78 18.20
C SER A 111 -6.67 17.97 19.01
N LEU A 112 -5.81 18.76 19.67
CA LEU A 112 -6.23 19.99 20.37
C LEU A 112 -6.56 21.13 19.40
N PHE A 113 -6.06 21.07 18.16
CA PHE A 113 -6.30 22.06 17.11
C PHE A 113 -7.23 21.55 15.99
N ALA A 114 -7.69 20.31 16.06
CA ALA A 114 -8.71 19.79 15.16
C ALA A 114 -10.01 20.56 15.43
N GLY A 115 -10.48 21.32 14.44
CA GLY A 115 -11.83 21.86 14.45
C GLY A 115 -12.87 20.75 14.33
N PRO A 116 -14.16 21.03 14.60
CA PRO A 116 -15.22 20.10 14.24
C PRO A 116 -15.09 19.74 12.77
N GLU A 117 -15.26 18.45 12.45
CA GLU A 117 -15.33 17.96 11.07
C GLU A 117 -16.31 18.89 10.32
N VAL A 118 -15.86 19.49 9.21
CA VAL A 118 -16.70 20.41 8.45
C VAL A 118 -17.87 19.58 7.94
N ASP A 119 -19.05 19.82 8.51
CA ASP A 119 -20.32 19.28 8.02
C ASP A 119 -20.36 19.56 6.52
N SER A 120 -20.20 18.49 5.73
CA SER A 120 -20.36 18.61 4.29
C SER A 120 -21.81 19.06 4.05
N PRO A 121 -22.05 20.05 3.18
CA PRO A 121 -23.42 20.45 2.86
C PRO A 121 -24.22 19.21 2.44
N PRO A 122 -25.50 19.10 2.84
CA PRO A 122 -26.36 17.99 2.43
C PRO A 122 -26.26 17.78 0.92
N ASP A 123 -25.74 16.63 0.51
CA ASP A 123 -25.63 16.26 -0.90
C ASP A 123 -26.91 15.53 -1.37
N GLY A 124 -27.83 15.28 -0.43
CA GLY A 124 -29.11 14.65 -0.64
C GLY A 124 -29.04 13.13 -0.54
N VAL A 125 -27.87 12.55 -0.24
CA VAL A 125 -27.67 11.10 -0.11
C VAL A 125 -27.56 10.75 1.37
N ILE A 126 -28.64 10.20 1.93
CA ILE A 126 -28.66 9.80 3.33
C ILE A 126 -27.71 8.61 3.58
N GLN A 127 -26.73 8.81 4.47
CA GLN A 127 -25.80 7.77 4.92
C GLN A 127 -25.87 7.60 6.44
N SER A 128 -25.24 6.54 6.96
CA SER A 128 -24.98 6.44 8.41
C SER A 128 -24.17 7.64 8.88
N GLY A 129 -24.65 8.34 9.90
CA GLY A 129 -24.07 9.58 10.40
C GLY A 129 -24.63 10.86 9.78
N SER A 130 -25.41 10.79 8.69
CA SER A 130 -26.14 11.96 8.19
C SER A 130 -27.17 12.43 9.22
N CYS A 131 -27.41 13.73 9.27
CA CYS A 131 -28.50 14.31 10.06
C CYS A 131 -29.74 14.45 9.19
N VAL A 132 -30.88 14.05 9.71
CA VAL A 132 -32.15 14.05 8.98
C VAL A 132 -33.29 14.63 9.81
N VAL A 133 -34.29 15.17 9.12
CA VAL A 133 -35.60 15.50 9.70
C VAL A 133 -36.67 14.66 9.02
N ILE A 134 -37.72 14.35 9.78
CA ILE A 134 -38.89 13.67 9.24
C ILE A 134 -39.91 14.71 8.81
N ASN A 135 -40.21 14.76 7.51
CA ASN A 135 -41.20 15.69 6.98
C ASN A 135 -42.64 15.21 7.27
N GLU A 136 -43.62 16.07 6.97
CA GLU A 136 -45.05 15.75 7.16
C GLU A 136 -45.55 14.51 6.38
N ALA A 137 -44.80 14.10 5.35
CA ALA A 137 -45.08 12.92 4.54
C ALA A 137 -44.36 11.65 5.03
N LEU A 138 -43.75 11.68 6.22
CA LEU A 138 -43.01 10.57 6.85
C LEU A 138 -41.77 10.11 6.05
N PHE A 139 -41.16 11.03 5.30
CA PHE A 139 -39.85 10.80 4.68
C PHE A 139 -38.74 11.44 5.50
N ALA A 140 -37.61 10.74 5.58
CA ALA A 140 -36.36 11.27 6.08
C ALA A 140 -35.71 12.13 5.00
N VAL A 141 -35.32 13.35 5.37
CA VAL A 141 -34.67 14.33 4.49
C VAL A 141 -33.38 14.78 5.15
N GLU A 142 -32.27 14.71 4.42
CA GLU A 142 -30.97 15.17 4.91
C GLU A 142 -30.98 16.68 5.18
N VAL A 143 -30.49 17.06 6.36
CA VAL A 143 -30.32 18.45 6.78
C VAL A 143 -28.97 18.63 7.44
N PRO A 144 -28.46 19.88 7.56
CA PRO A 144 -27.34 20.18 8.42
C PRO A 144 -27.60 19.77 9.88
N CYS A 145 -26.56 19.25 10.54
CA CYS A 145 -26.61 18.77 11.92
C CYS A 145 -26.74 19.88 12.99
N ASP A 146 -26.74 21.15 12.59
CA ASP A 146 -26.89 22.31 13.47
C ASP A 146 -28.36 22.68 13.74
N GLN A 147 -29.32 21.99 13.11
CA GLN A 147 -30.75 22.23 13.29
C GLN A 147 -31.28 21.56 14.57
N ALA A 148 -32.17 22.27 15.29
CA ALA A 148 -32.64 21.85 16.62
C ALA A 148 -33.47 20.55 16.65
N GLU A 149 -33.96 20.07 15.50
CA GLU A 149 -34.80 18.85 15.39
C GLU A 149 -34.18 17.80 14.46
N SER A 150 -32.88 17.90 14.15
CA SER A 150 -32.23 16.85 13.37
C SER A 150 -31.90 15.62 14.23
N GLU A 151 -32.25 14.45 13.73
CA GLU A 151 -31.83 13.15 14.30
C GLU A 151 -30.70 12.55 13.45
N VAL A 152 -29.81 11.79 14.08
CA VAL A 152 -28.67 11.16 13.39
C VAL A 152 -29.05 9.79 12.89
N VAL A 153 -28.72 9.49 11.64
CA VAL A 153 -28.97 8.19 11.05
C VAL A 153 -28.00 7.15 11.59
N LYS A 154 -28.50 6.17 12.33
CA LYS A 154 -27.74 5.02 12.80
C LYS A 154 -27.42 4.08 11.65
N GLN A 155 -28.44 3.74 10.87
CA GLN A 155 -28.31 2.78 9.78
C GLN A 155 -29.36 2.99 8.70
N LEU A 156 -28.95 2.86 7.44
CA LEU A 156 -29.86 2.68 6.31
C LEU A 156 -30.06 1.18 6.05
N VAL A 157 -31.30 0.73 6.04
CA VAL A 157 -31.69 -0.66 5.72
C VAL A 157 -32.49 -0.71 4.42
N PRO A 158 -32.56 -1.87 3.73
CA PRO A 158 -33.42 -2.03 2.55
C PRO A 158 -34.90 -1.69 2.82
N LEU A 159 -35.67 -1.31 1.79
CA LEU A 159 -37.08 -0.90 1.95
C LEU A 159 -37.99 -1.99 2.54
N ASP A 160 -37.62 -3.26 2.39
CA ASP A 160 -38.30 -4.44 2.90
C ASP A 160 -37.81 -4.88 4.30
N ALA A 161 -36.75 -4.27 4.82
CA ALA A 161 -36.21 -4.56 6.13
C ALA A 161 -36.83 -3.68 7.23
N VAL A 162 -36.71 -4.12 8.48
CA VAL A 162 -37.07 -3.35 9.68
C VAL A 162 -35.81 -2.97 10.45
N CYS A 163 -35.88 -1.89 11.22
CA CYS A 163 -34.75 -1.47 12.05
C CYS A 163 -34.45 -2.53 13.12
N ALA A 164 -33.21 -2.55 13.61
CA ALA A 164 -32.76 -3.53 14.61
C ALA A 164 -33.65 -3.56 15.87
N ASP A 165 -34.27 -2.42 16.20
CA ASP A 165 -35.15 -2.23 17.35
C ASP A 165 -36.61 -2.66 17.06
N GLY A 166 -36.88 -3.25 15.89
CA GLY A 166 -38.21 -3.67 15.46
C GLY A 166 -39.11 -2.53 14.98
N ALA A 167 -38.62 -1.29 15.01
CA ALA A 167 -39.33 -0.12 14.48
C ALA A 167 -39.35 -0.14 12.93
N PRO A 168 -40.44 0.36 12.31
CA PRO A 168 -40.56 0.36 10.85
C PRO A 168 -39.60 1.33 10.13
N GLY A 169 -38.86 2.20 10.84
CA GLY A 169 -37.99 3.21 10.23
C GLY A 169 -38.74 4.21 9.35
N PHE A 170 -38.03 5.21 8.82
CA PHE A 170 -38.59 6.23 7.92
C PHE A 170 -38.11 6.02 6.50
N LEU A 171 -38.91 6.35 5.49
CA LEU A 171 -38.48 6.17 4.10
C LEU A 171 -37.51 7.28 3.70
N ASP A 172 -36.42 6.91 3.04
CA ASP A 172 -35.56 7.89 2.37
C ASP A 172 -36.35 8.56 1.22
N GLN A 173 -36.25 9.89 1.11
CA GLN A 173 -36.89 10.67 0.05
C GLN A 173 -36.47 10.24 -1.36
N LEU A 174 -35.24 9.72 -1.53
CA LEU A 174 -34.77 9.17 -2.81
C LEU A 174 -35.22 7.72 -3.03
N GLY A 175 -35.84 7.10 -2.04
CA GLY A 175 -36.30 5.72 -2.10
C GLY A 175 -35.17 4.70 -2.11
N MET A 176 -33.99 5.01 -1.57
CA MET A 176 -32.87 4.06 -1.49
C MET A 176 -33.04 3.06 -0.34
N GLY A 177 -33.87 3.36 0.66
CA GLY A 177 -34.09 2.47 1.80
C GLY A 177 -34.98 3.04 2.89
N ARG A 178 -34.89 2.39 4.06
CA ARG A 178 -35.45 2.86 5.33
C ARG A 178 -34.33 3.36 6.22
N VAL A 179 -34.53 4.53 6.78
CA VAL A 179 -33.65 5.21 7.72
C VAL A 179 -34.03 4.78 9.13
N CYS A 180 -33.06 4.22 9.84
CA CYS A 180 -33.15 3.89 11.26
C CYS A 180 -32.42 4.97 12.06
N LEU A 181 -33.16 5.64 12.93
CA LEU A 181 -32.66 6.71 13.78
C LEU A 181 -32.18 6.13 15.11
N GLU A 182 -31.36 6.89 15.82
CA GLU A 182 -30.85 6.56 17.16
C GLU A 182 -31.82 6.95 18.28
#